data_AF-A0A085WJW4-F1
#
_entry.id   AF-A0A085WJW4-F1
#
_cell.length_a   1.000
_cell.length_b   1.000
_cell.length_c   1.000
_cell.angle_alpha   90.00
_cell.angle_beta   90.00
_cell.angle_gamma   90.00
#
_symmetry.space_group_name_H-M   'P 1'
#
loop_
_entity.id
_entity.type
_entity.pdbx_description
1 polymer ?
#
loop_
_entity_poly.entity_id
_entity_poly.type
_entity_poly.pdbx_seq_one_letter_code
_entity_poly.pdbx_strand_id
1 'polypeptide(L)'
;MGVRFVVVAAILAGGAMGCGTADAGDALAPALESSAHSLVTDNGREINGREINGREVNGTALGSKLVAVRYAGAQREGMSLPLSNVWLEGSTFHGLSGTQELSGKDFLQTRFTGVLQDGTILTLRIEDMIQGEGANQDVWSYRVSYQNTGDGQWYPICTNADGSATGAIALENRWDYREGVSGGGRKIYDANSFTFACEGAALAKCVRFGYAPWRSVNGVSLEDHHQACTRMVRADFCGNGSSYTVNGNLINLYDSLGVQSDTESWVGEAEWTAEGASCFSSQTRATTPIQCGERQVSTCARSFSTKTLLISETPVR
;
A
#
# COMPACT_ATOMS: atom_id res chain seq x y z
N MET A 1 -25.85 -62.39 0.65
CA MET A 1 -24.87 -63.40 0.20
C MET A 1 -23.56 -62.65 -0.10
N GLY A 2 -22.37 -63.06 0.31
CA GLY A 2 -21.98 -64.15 1.22
C GLY A 2 -20.53 -63.93 1.69
N VAL A 3 -20.19 -64.34 2.92
CA VAL A 3 -18.92 -64.01 3.60
C VAL A 3 -17.76 -64.93 3.17
N ARG A 4 -16.51 -64.42 3.22
CA ARG A 4 -15.30 -65.25 3.34
C ARG A 4 -14.39 -64.77 4.48
N PHE A 5 -13.89 -65.73 5.26
CA PHE A 5 -12.85 -65.59 6.30
C PHE A 5 -11.44 -65.72 5.64
N VAL A 6 -10.27 -65.73 6.28
CA VAL A 6 -9.79 -65.98 7.68
C VAL A 6 -8.37 -65.32 7.77
N VAL A 7 -7.67 -65.01 8.89
CA VAL A 7 -7.56 -65.57 10.25
C VAL A 7 -7.43 -64.45 11.32
N VAL A 8 -7.44 -64.88 12.59
CA VAL A 8 -7.21 -64.18 13.86
C VAL A 8 -5.72 -63.89 14.16
N ALA A 9 -5.43 -62.80 14.88
CA ALA A 9 -4.39 -62.76 15.92
C ALA A 9 -4.89 -61.91 17.10
N ALA A 10 -4.89 -62.45 18.33
CA ALA A 10 -5.42 -61.77 19.51
C ALA A 10 -4.51 -61.99 20.73
N ILE A 11 -4.27 -60.91 21.50
CA ILE A 11 -3.64 -60.95 22.82
C ILE A 11 -4.48 -60.08 23.76
N LEU A 12 -4.84 -60.61 24.92
CA LEU A 12 -5.65 -59.95 25.96
C LEU A 12 -4.97 -60.08 27.32
N ALA A 13 -4.45 -58.96 27.84
CA ALA A 13 -4.15 -58.69 29.25
C ALA A 13 -3.72 -57.21 29.36
N GLY A 14 -4.07 -56.43 30.39
CA GLY A 14 -5.01 -56.65 31.49
C GLY A 14 -5.36 -55.29 32.12
N GLY A 15 -6.54 -55.15 32.72
CA GLY A 15 -7.06 -53.84 33.14
C GLY A 15 -6.57 -53.36 34.51
N ALA A 16 -6.54 -52.03 34.68
CA ALA A 16 -6.56 -51.35 35.97
C ALA A 16 -7.52 -50.15 35.88
N MET A 17 -8.25 -49.86 36.97
CA MET A 17 -9.26 -48.80 36.99
C MET A 17 -8.67 -47.46 37.45
N GLY A 18 -9.17 -46.36 36.86
CA GLY A 18 -8.91 -45.00 37.34
C GLY A 18 -10.12 -44.11 37.05
N CYS A 19 -10.74 -43.58 38.10
CA CYS A 19 -11.79 -42.57 37.95
C CYS A 19 -11.16 -41.18 37.79
N GLY A 20 -11.61 -40.44 36.77
CA GLY A 20 -11.35 -39.01 36.60
C GLY A 20 -12.64 -38.36 36.10
N THR A 21 -12.99 -37.20 36.63
CA THR A 21 -14.24 -36.49 36.31
C THR A 21 -14.17 -35.83 34.94
N ALA A 22 -15.34 -35.65 34.32
CA ALA A 22 -15.47 -34.82 33.13
C ALA A 22 -15.33 -33.33 33.50
N ASP A 23 -14.59 -32.59 32.69
CA ASP A 23 -14.70 -31.14 32.59
C ASP A 23 -14.94 -30.78 31.12
N ALA A 24 -15.80 -29.78 30.87
CA ALA A 24 -16.17 -29.36 29.53
C ALA A 24 -15.09 -28.42 28.96
N GLY A 25 -14.10 -29.00 28.28
CA GLY A 25 -13.16 -28.24 27.45
C GLY A 25 -13.89 -27.63 26.25
N ASP A 26 -14.32 -26.38 26.39
CA ASP A 26 -15.00 -25.64 25.33
C ASP A 26 -14.09 -25.52 24.10
N ALA A 27 -14.67 -25.79 22.92
CA ALA A 27 -13.92 -25.93 21.68
C ALA A 27 -13.61 -24.55 21.09
N LEU A 28 -12.63 -23.86 21.68
CA LEU A 28 -12.11 -22.59 21.17
C LEU A 28 -11.82 -22.71 19.66
N ALA A 29 -12.60 -21.96 18.88
CA ALA A 29 -12.40 -21.87 17.44
C ALA A 29 -10.98 -21.38 17.14
N PRO A 30 -10.34 -21.82 16.04
CA PRO A 30 -9.06 -21.28 15.64
C PRO A 30 -9.19 -19.76 15.45
N ALA A 31 -8.41 -19.00 16.22
CA ALA A 31 -8.31 -17.56 16.01
C ALA A 31 -7.85 -17.30 14.57
N LEU A 32 -8.34 -16.20 13.97
CA LEU A 32 -7.86 -15.81 12.65
C LEU A 32 -6.34 -15.62 12.71
N GLU A 33 -5.62 -16.25 11.80
CA GLU A 33 -4.19 -16.05 11.66
C GLU A 33 -3.94 -14.60 11.23
N SER A 34 -3.58 -13.75 12.20
CA SER A 34 -3.03 -12.44 11.91
C SER A 34 -1.73 -12.64 11.13
N SER A 35 -1.70 -12.18 9.88
CA SER A 35 -0.51 -12.19 9.03
C SER A 35 0.43 -11.05 9.44
N ALA A 36 0.86 -11.10 10.70
CA ALA A 36 1.62 -10.07 11.40
C ALA A 36 3.08 -9.99 10.93
N HIS A 37 3.28 -9.54 9.68
CA HIS A 37 4.53 -8.93 9.27
C HIS A 37 4.62 -7.53 9.86
N SER A 38 4.99 -7.46 11.14
CA SER A 38 5.90 -6.39 11.58
C SER A 38 7.19 -6.50 10.77
N LEU A 39 7.75 -5.35 10.40
CA LEU A 39 8.91 -5.25 9.51
C LEU A 39 10.14 -4.70 10.23
N VAL A 40 10.52 -5.35 11.34
CA VAL A 40 11.91 -5.39 11.79
C VAL A 40 12.71 -6.34 10.87
N THR A 41 12.80 -5.98 9.59
CA THR A 41 13.51 -6.76 8.55
C THR A 41 14.50 -5.87 7.82
N ASP A 42 15.77 -6.30 7.83
CA ASP A 42 16.91 -5.44 7.54
C ASP A 42 17.13 -5.15 6.03
N ASN A 43 17.85 -4.07 5.73
CA ASN A 43 18.40 -3.69 4.42
C ASN A 43 17.42 -3.33 3.29
N GLY A 44 16.36 -2.58 3.62
CA GLY A 44 15.85 -1.53 2.73
C GLY A 44 16.27 -0.14 3.23
N ARG A 45 17.16 0.59 2.52
CA ARG A 45 17.60 1.96 2.90
C ARG A 45 16.53 3.04 2.67
N GLU A 46 15.28 2.65 2.74
CA GLU A 46 14.12 3.29 2.11
C GLU A 46 12.83 2.94 2.89
N ILE A 47 12.81 2.97 4.23
CA ILE A 47 11.57 2.70 4.99
C ILE A 47 10.64 3.94 4.91
N ASN A 48 11.07 5.08 5.44
CA ASN A 48 10.46 6.38 5.10
C ASN A 48 10.81 6.80 3.66
N GLY A 49 10.04 7.71 3.08
CA GLY A 49 10.33 8.29 1.76
C GLY A 49 9.63 9.63 1.55
N ARG A 50 10.36 10.65 1.06
CA ARG A 50 9.83 12.02 0.91
C ARG A 50 8.78 12.18 -0.18
N GLU A 51 8.90 11.42 -1.26
CA GLU A 51 8.03 11.55 -2.42
C GLU A 51 6.74 10.73 -2.24
N ILE A 52 5.59 11.36 -2.54
CA ILE A 52 4.28 10.72 -2.50
C ILE A 52 4.16 9.57 -3.52
N ASN A 53 4.66 9.81 -4.74
CA ASN A 53 4.86 8.82 -5.79
C ASN A 53 6.31 8.92 -6.33
N GLY A 54 6.83 7.86 -6.93
CA GLY A 54 8.27 7.59 -7.12
C GLY A 54 9.13 8.71 -7.72
N ARG A 55 10.43 8.65 -7.43
CA ARG A 55 11.44 9.66 -7.79
C ARG A 55 11.38 10.09 -9.27
N GLU A 56 11.18 9.15 -10.18
CA GLU A 56 11.27 9.40 -11.64
C GLU A 56 9.92 9.50 -12.36
N VAL A 57 8.82 9.38 -11.60
CA VAL A 57 7.58 10.11 -11.94
C VAL A 57 7.82 11.64 -11.84
N ASN A 58 8.84 12.08 -11.09
CA ASN A 58 8.97 13.46 -10.61
C ASN A 58 10.24 14.20 -11.06
N GLY A 59 11.05 13.69 -12.00
CA GLY A 59 12.36 14.30 -12.32
C GLY A 59 12.89 14.05 -13.73
N THR A 60 13.53 15.09 -14.29
CA THR A 60 14.37 15.15 -15.53
C THR A 60 13.88 14.47 -16.81
N ALA A 61 13.58 13.18 -16.84
CA ALA A 61 13.25 12.42 -18.06
C ALA A 61 11.81 12.69 -18.56
N LEU A 62 10.86 12.93 -17.65
CA LEU A 62 9.49 13.37 -17.96
C LEU A 62 9.32 14.90 -17.98
N GLY A 63 10.30 15.66 -17.47
CA GLY A 63 10.22 17.11 -17.26
C GLY A 63 9.24 17.59 -16.17
N SER A 64 8.20 16.80 -15.85
CA SER A 64 7.09 17.19 -14.97
C SER A 64 6.43 15.97 -14.31
N LYS A 65 5.67 16.17 -13.22
CA LYS A 65 5.10 15.07 -12.41
C LYS A 65 3.91 14.40 -13.10
N LEU A 66 3.83 13.06 -13.18
CA LEU A 66 2.61 12.35 -13.61
C LEU A 66 1.53 12.44 -12.52
N VAL A 67 0.47 13.21 -12.75
CA VAL A 67 -0.56 13.52 -11.74
C VAL A 67 -1.87 12.74 -11.93
N ALA A 68 -2.06 12.09 -13.08
CA ALA A 68 -3.20 11.21 -13.36
C ALA A 68 -2.90 10.25 -14.52
N VAL A 69 -3.59 9.11 -14.55
CA VAL A 69 -3.72 8.25 -15.73
C VAL A 69 -5.21 8.03 -15.99
N ARG A 70 -5.67 8.17 -17.23
CA ARG A 70 -7.09 8.05 -17.60
C ARG A 70 -7.48 6.59 -17.86
N TYR A 71 -8.65 6.19 -17.37
CA TYR A 71 -9.29 4.93 -17.80
C TYR A 71 -9.78 5.00 -19.26
N ALA A 72 -10.38 6.13 -19.64
CA ALA A 72 -10.94 6.33 -20.97
C ALA A 72 -9.85 6.34 -22.05
N GLY A 73 -10.04 5.55 -23.10
CA GLY A 73 -9.09 5.41 -24.22
C GLY A 73 -8.03 4.33 -24.01
N ALA A 74 -8.10 3.53 -22.94
CA ALA A 74 -7.20 2.40 -22.76
C ALA A 74 -7.35 1.37 -23.90
N GLN A 75 -6.23 0.95 -24.50
CA GLN A 75 -6.25 0.06 -25.67
C GLN A 75 -5.16 -1.02 -25.57
N ARG A 76 -5.57 -2.29 -25.62
CA ARG A 76 -4.66 -3.44 -25.66
C ARG A 76 -3.99 -3.54 -27.02
N GLU A 77 -2.68 -3.80 -27.03
CA GLU A 77 -1.96 -4.03 -28.28
C GLU A 77 -2.55 -5.23 -29.06
N GLY A 78 -2.74 -5.07 -30.37
CA GLY A 78 -3.44 -6.01 -31.24
C GLY A 78 -4.96 -5.81 -31.35
N MET A 79 -5.60 -5.01 -30.48
CA MET A 79 -7.03 -4.66 -30.60
C MET A 79 -7.24 -3.43 -31.49
N SER A 80 -8.26 -3.49 -32.36
CA SER A 80 -8.62 -2.40 -33.30
C SER A 80 -9.42 -1.26 -32.69
N LEU A 81 -10.00 -1.47 -31.50
CA LEU A 81 -10.78 -0.48 -30.75
C LEU A 81 -10.26 -0.42 -29.29
N PRO A 82 -10.37 0.74 -28.61
CA PRO A 82 -10.17 0.83 -27.17
C PRO A 82 -11.16 -0.03 -26.39
N LEU A 83 -10.81 -0.35 -25.15
CA LEU A 83 -11.71 -0.97 -24.18
C LEU A 83 -12.76 0.05 -23.73
N SER A 84 -14.02 -0.37 -23.64
CA SER A 84 -15.08 0.37 -22.95
C SER A 84 -15.10 0.00 -21.47
N ASN A 85 -15.71 0.85 -20.64
CA ASN A 85 -15.91 0.64 -19.21
C ASN A 85 -14.68 0.03 -18.51
N VAL A 86 -13.59 0.79 -18.36
CA VAL A 86 -12.37 0.32 -17.68
C VAL A 86 -12.36 0.81 -16.25
N TRP A 87 -12.09 -0.08 -15.29
CA TRP A 87 -12.03 0.22 -13.85
C TRP A 87 -10.92 -0.58 -13.15
N LEU A 88 -10.75 -0.36 -11.84
CA LEU A 88 -9.94 -1.19 -10.96
C LEU A 88 -10.84 -1.95 -9.96
N GLU A 89 -10.64 -3.25 -9.80
CA GLU A 89 -11.09 -3.97 -8.61
C GLU A 89 -9.89 -4.13 -7.66
N GLY A 90 -9.83 -3.25 -6.66
CA GLY A 90 -8.68 -3.04 -5.81
C GLY A 90 -7.48 -2.49 -6.58
N SER A 91 -6.58 -3.38 -7.00
CA SER A 91 -5.46 -3.06 -7.91
C SER A 91 -5.53 -3.79 -9.27
N THR A 92 -6.51 -4.69 -9.46
CA THR A 92 -6.69 -5.45 -10.70
C THR A 92 -7.39 -4.58 -11.74
N PHE A 93 -6.86 -4.43 -12.95
CA PHE A 93 -7.61 -3.81 -14.05
C PHE A 93 -8.70 -4.73 -14.61
N HIS A 94 -9.85 -4.14 -14.92
CA HIS A 94 -10.97 -4.77 -15.64
C HIS A 94 -11.44 -3.85 -16.77
N GLY A 95 -11.98 -4.41 -17.85
CA GLY A 95 -12.51 -3.63 -18.98
C GLY A 95 -13.24 -4.47 -20.02
N LEU A 96 -14.05 -3.84 -20.87
CA LEU A 96 -14.89 -4.53 -21.85
C LEU A 96 -14.34 -4.43 -23.28
N SER A 97 -14.17 -5.60 -23.90
CA SER A 97 -13.99 -5.80 -25.33
C SER A 97 -15.35 -6.10 -25.98
N GLY A 98 -16.15 -5.06 -26.21
CA GLY A 98 -17.54 -5.21 -26.66
C GLY A 98 -18.43 -5.72 -25.55
N THR A 99 -18.71 -7.03 -25.53
CA THR A 99 -19.44 -7.72 -24.43
C THR A 99 -18.58 -8.71 -23.66
N GLN A 100 -17.33 -8.94 -24.06
CA GLN A 100 -16.39 -9.76 -23.31
C GLN A 100 -15.68 -8.91 -22.26
N GLU A 101 -15.69 -9.32 -21.00
CA GLU A 101 -14.80 -8.77 -19.98
C GLU A 101 -13.38 -9.32 -20.15
N LEU A 102 -12.41 -8.42 -20.02
CA LEU A 102 -10.98 -8.69 -19.90
C LEU A 102 -10.54 -8.21 -18.52
N SER A 103 -9.70 -8.97 -17.82
CA SER A 103 -9.21 -8.57 -16.50
C SER A 103 -7.81 -9.11 -16.17
N GLY A 104 -7.14 -8.48 -15.21
CA GLY A 104 -5.82 -8.89 -14.73
C GLY A 104 -4.80 -9.04 -15.86
N LYS A 105 -4.37 -10.28 -16.12
CA LYS A 105 -3.35 -10.62 -17.14
C LYS A 105 -3.72 -10.21 -18.56
N ASP A 106 -5.00 -9.99 -18.86
CA ASP A 106 -5.41 -9.47 -20.17
C ASP A 106 -5.00 -8.00 -20.41
N PHE A 107 -4.61 -7.25 -19.38
CA PHE A 107 -4.10 -5.88 -19.53
C PHE A 107 -2.62 -5.79 -19.94
N LEU A 108 -1.96 -6.92 -20.22
CA LEU A 108 -0.59 -6.93 -20.70
C LEU A 108 -0.48 -6.24 -22.07
N GLN A 109 0.49 -5.34 -22.23
CA GLN A 109 0.64 -4.45 -23.39
C GLN A 109 -0.58 -3.52 -23.63
N THR A 110 -1.42 -3.29 -22.62
CA THR A 110 -2.43 -2.22 -22.67
C THR A 110 -1.79 -0.85 -22.50
N ARG A 111 -2.17 0.06 -23.39
CA ARG A 111 -1.72 1.45 -23.44
C ARG A 111 -2.78 2.36 -22.81
N PHE A 112 -2.33 3.40 -22.10
CA PHE A 112 -3.18 4.38 -21.40
C PHE A 112 -2.70 5.81 -21.66
N THR A 113 -3.56 6.82 -21.42
CA THR A 113 -3.14 8.23 -21.45
C THR A 113 -2.73 8.71 -20.06
N GLY A 114 -1.44 8.95 -19.86
CA GLY A 114 -0.91 9.67 -18.71
C GLY A 114 -1.03 11.19 -18.88
N VAL A 115 -1.17 11.92 -17.78
CA VAL A 115 -1.27 13.39 -17.73
C VAL A 115 -0.27 13.96 -16.72
N LEU A 116 0.61 14.85 -17.18
CA LEU A 116 1.58 15.56 -16.33
C LEU A 116 0.98 16.80 -15.66
N GLN A 117 1.68 17.32 -14.64
CA GLN A 117 1.25 18.45 -13.81
C GLN A 117 1.06 19.76 -14.60
N ASP A 118 1.74 19.92 -15.73
CA ASP A 118 1.60 21.04 -16.67
C ASP A 118 0.49 20.83 -17.73
N GLY A 119 -0.17 19.67 -17.73
CA GLY A 119 -1.19 19.29 -18.70
C GLY A 119 -0.69 18.52 -19.92
N THR A 120 0.63 18.29 -20.06
CA THR A 120 1.19 17.44 -21.12
C THR A 120 0.64 16.02 -21.02
N ILE A 121 0.31 15.42 -22.16
CA ILE A 121 -0.15 14.03 -22.25
C ILE A 121 0.93 13.12 -22.82
N LEU A 122 0.95 11.87 -22.36
CA LEU A 122 1.88 10.84 -22.81
C LEU A 122 1.17 9.48 -22.94
N THR A 123 1.66 8.65 -23.87
CA THR A 123 1.25 7.26 -23.98
C THR A 123 2.01 6.45 -22.93
N LEU A 124 1.28 5.83 -22.01
CA LEU A 124 1.78 4.80 -21.10
C LEU A 124 1.54 3.42 -21.68
N ARG A 125 2.31 2.41 -21.26
CA ARG A 125 2.06 0.99 -21.58
C ARG A 125 2.45 0.09 -20.41
N ILE A 126 1.61 -0.91 -20.12
CA ILE A 126 1.95 -1.99 -19.18
C ILE A 126 2.87 -2.98 -19.91
N GLU A 127 4.15 -2.99 -19.55
CA GLU A 127 5.14 -3.90 -20.15
C GLU A 127 5.06 -5.31 -19.55
N ASP A 128 4.78 -5.40 -18.25
CA ASP A 128 4.75 -6.64 -17.48
C ASP A 128 3.91 -6.47 -16.20
N MET A 129 3.45 -7.58 -15.60
CA MET A 129 2.69 -7.54 -14.34
C MET A 129 2.88 -8.81 -13.50
N ILE A 130 3.00 -8.62 -12.19
CA ILE A 130 3.17 -9.69 -11.21
C ILE A 130 2.08 -9.55 -10.15
N GLN A 131 1.32 -10.61 -9.92
CA GLN A 131 0.38 -10.70 -8.81
C GLN A 131 1.15 -11.02 -7.52
N GLY A 132 0.81 -10.37 -6.41
CA GLY A 132 1.40 -10.70 -5.11
C GLY A 132 0.97 -12.08 -4.58
N GLU A 133 1.54 -12.46 -3.44
CA GLU A 133 1.30 -13.75 -2.79
C GLU A 133 0.84 -13.54 -1.32
N GLY A 134 0.21 -14.56 -0.74
CA GLY A 134 -0.26 -14.53 0.66
C GLY A 134 -1.15 -13.33 0.97
N ALA A 135 -0.79 -12.55 2.00
CA ALA A 135 -1.51 -11.32 2.40
C ALA A 135 -1.46 -10.18 1.35
N ASN A 136 -0.82 -10.40 0.18
CA ASN A 136 -0.78 -9.48 -0.95
C ASN A 136 -1.38 -10.09 -2.25
N GLN A 137 -2.15 -11.19 -2.19
CA GLN A 137 -2.67 -11.89 -3.38
C GLN A 137 -3.66 -11.07 -4.25
N ASP A 138 -4.24 -10.00 -3.70
CA ASP A 138 -5.08 -8.98 -4.36
C ASP A 138 -4.28 -7.74 -4.83
N VAL A 139 -2.96 -7.72 -4.62
CA VAL A 139 -2.06 -6.59 -4.93
C VAL A 139 -1.19 -6.92 -6.14
N TRP A 140 -1.55 -6.36 -7.29
CA TRP A 140 -0.75 -6.43 -8.51
C TRP A 140 0.34 -5.35 -8.52
N SER A 141 1.52 -5.71 -9.01
CA SER A 141 2.62 -4.78 -9.32
C SER A 141 2.87 -4.80 -10.83
N TYR A 142 2.69 -3.63 -11.47
CA TYR A 142 2.80 -3.42 -12.90
C TYR A 142 4.13 -2.76 -13.25
N ARG A 143 4.90 -3.29 -14.19
CA ARG A 143 6.01 -2.54 -14.80
C ARG A 143 5.44 -1.71 -15.95
N VAL A 144 5.49 -0.39 -15.80
CA VAL A 144 4.87 0.57 -16.72
C VAL A 144 5.92 1.46 -17.36
N SER A 145 5.81 1.65 -18.66
CA SER A 145 6.63 2.55 -19.46
C SER A 145 5.83 3.74 -19.97
N TYR A 146 6.52 4.81 -20.37
CA TYR A 146 6.01 5.89 -21.20
C TYR A 146 6.79 5.96 -22.51
N GLN A 147 6.14 6.40 -23.59
CA GLN A 147 6.82 6.71 -24.84
C GLN A 147 7.32 8.16 -24.82
N ASN A 148 8.63 8.36 -24.97
CA ASN A 148 9.24 9.68 -25.12
C ASN A 148 8.94 10.22 -26.54
N THR A 149 8.47 11.46 -26.62
CA THR A 149 8.11 12.12 -27.88
C THR A 149 9.32 12.63 -28.68
N GLY A 150 10.50 12.75 -28.05
CA GLY A 150 11.73 13.22 -28.72
C GLY A 150 12.46 12.15 -29.55
N ASP A 151 12.40 10.89 -29.14
CA ASP A 151 13.14 9.76 -29.74
C ASP A 151 12.27 8.53 -30.05
N GLY A 152 10.99 8.56 -29.64
CA GLY A 152 10.03 7.46 -29.81
C GLY A 152 10.27 6.23 -28.93
N GLN A 153 11.27 6.27 -28.04
CA GLN A 153 11.65 5.12 -27.20
C GLN A 153 10.75 5.01 -25.96
N TRP A 154 10.76 3.83 -25.35
CA TRP A 154 9.99 3.54 -24.13
C TRP A 154 10.90 3.54 -22.90
N TYR A 155 10.52 4.33 -21.90
CA TYR A 155 11.24 4.49 -20.63
C TYR A 155 10.31 4.14 -19.45
N PRO A 156 10.81 3.51 -18.36
CA PRO A 156 9.97 3.21 -17.21
C PRO A 156 9.48 4.49 -16.51
N ILE A 157 8.23 4.52 -16.03
CA ILE A 157 7.76 5.62 -15.17
C ILE A 157 8.20 5.47 -13.71
N CYS A 158 8.60 4.26 -13.31
CA CYS A 158 9.05 3.94 -11.96
C CYS A 158 10.43 3.27 -12.03
N THR A 159 11.41 3.84 -11.33
CA THR A 159 12.77 3.31 -11.21
C THR A 159 13.21 3.19 -9.75
N ASN A 160 14.14 2.28 -9.50
CA ASN A 160 14.90 2.22 -8.26
C ASN A 160 16.04 3.26 -8.29
N ALA A 161 16.76 3.43 -7.17
CA ALA A 161 17.80 4.45 -7.03
C ALA A 161 19.01 4.30 -7.99
N ASP A 162 19.17 3.13 -8.61
CA ASP A 162 20.18 2.79 -9.63
C ASP A 162 19.70 3.00 -11.08
N GLY A 163 18.45 3.45 -11.28
CA GLY A 163 17.83 3.62 -12.59
C GLY A 163 17.19 2.35 -13.17
N SER A 164 17.24 1.21 -12.46
CA SER A 164 16.55 -0.01 -12.90
C SER A 164 15.03 0.14 -12.80
N ALA A 165 14.29 -0.37 -13.80
CA ALA A 165 12.83 -0.30 -13.82
C ALA A 165 12.21 -1.10 -12.66
N THR A 166 11.27 -0.48 -11.93
CA THR A 166 10.57 -1.08 -10.79
C THR A 166 9.05 -1.13 -11.01
N GLY A 167 8.34 -1.82 -10.12
CA GLY A 167 6.89 -2.00 -10.21
C GLY A 167 6.10 -0.77 -9.77
N ALA A 168 4.79 -0.79 -10.05
CA ALA A 168 3.82 0.16 -9.55
C ALA A 168 2.48 -0.52 -9.26
N ILE A 169 1.85 -0.18 -8.14
CA ILE A 169 0.51 -0.64 -7.79
C ILE A 169 -0.50 0.34 -8.41
N ALA A 170 -1.51 -0.15 -9.12
CA ALA A 170 -2.59 0.70 -9.61
C ALA A 170 -3.55 1.03 -8.46
N LEU A 171 -3.78 2.32 -8.20
CA LEU A 171 -4.70 2.83 -7.19
C LEU A 171 -5.77 3.69 -7.85
N GLU A 172 -7.04 3.49 -7.51
CA GLU A 172 -8.11 4.36 -7.98
C GLU A 172 -7.92 5.82 -7.58
N ASN A 173 -8.45 6.73 -8.40
CA ASN A 173 -8.39 8.18 -8.20
C ASN A 173 -6.95 8.72 -8.31
N ARG A 174 -6.77 10.00 -7.94
CA ARG A 174 -5.48 10.71 -8.05
C ARG A 174 -5.08 11.40 -6.76
N TRP A 175 -3.84 11.85 -6.66
CA TRP A 175 -3.33 12.56 -5.48
C TRP A 175 -2.94 14.01 -5.78
N ASP A 176 -2.95 14.83 -4.74
CA ASP A 176 -2.51 16.22 -4.75
C ASP A 176 -0.98 16.29 -4.57
N TYR A 177 -0.23 16.53 -5.65
CA TYR A 177 1.24 16.54 -5.60
C TYR A 177 1.85 17.84 -5.02
N ARG A 178 1.01 18.78 -4.57
CA ARG A 178 1.44 20.06 -3.99
C ARG A 178 1.88 19.90 -2.53
N GLU A 179 2.82 20.76 -2.11
CA GLU A 179 3.31 20.85 -0.73
C GLU A 179 3.06 22.26 -0.17
N GLY A 180 3.07 22.41 1.15
CA GLY A 180 2.89 23.70 1.84
C GLY A 180 1.49 24.34 1.71
N VAL A 181 0.50 23.63 1.14
CA VAL A 181 -0.85 24.15 0.86
C VAL A 181 -1.93 23.34 1.55
N SER A 182 -3.11 23.94 1.79
CA SER A 182 -4.22 23.24 2.47
C SER A 182 -4.58 21.92 1.78
N GLY A 183 -4.30 20.81 2.48
CA GLY A 183 -4.45 19.44 2.00
C GLY A 183 -3.69 19.09 0.72
N GLY A 184 -2.56 19.75 0.42
CA GLY A 184 -1.55 19.14 -0.44
C GLY A 184 -1.24 17.72 0.06
N GLY A 185 -0.84 16.79 -0.80
CA GLY A 185 -0.66 15.37 -0.45
C GLY A 185 -1.93 14.53 -0.23
N ARG A 186 -3.15 15.10 -0.32
CA ARG A 186 -4.41 14.33 -0.16
C ARG A 186 -4.73 13.45 -1.38
N LYS A 187 -5.54 12.40 -1.19
CA LYS A 187 -6.34 11.76 -2.25
C LYS A 187 -7.39 12.77 -2.77
N ILE A 188 -7.53 12.84 -4.09
CA ILE A 188 -8.52 13.62 -4.83
C ILE A 188 -9.38 12.63 -5.59
N TYR A 189 -10.64 12.51 -5.20
CA TYR A 189 -11.61 11.64 -5.87
C TYR A 189 -11.83 12.06 -7.33
N ASP A 190 -11.63 11.13 -8.26
CA ASP A 190 -11.83 11.30 -9.70
C ASP A 190 -12.04 9.91 -10.33
N ALA A 191 -13.30 9.54 -10.55
CA ALA A 191 -13.68 8.24 -11.12
C ALA A 191 -13.23 8.02 -12.58
N ASN A 192 -12.68 9.05 -13.25
CA ASN A 192 -12.16 8.94 -14.63
C ASN A 192 -10.66 8.60 -14.66
N SER A 193 -10.00 8.68 -13.51
CA SER A 193 -8.55 8.58 -13.37
C SER A 193 -8.11 7.59 -12.30
N PHE A 194 -6.89 7.09 -12.46
CA PHE A 194 -6.17 6.30 -11.47
C PHE A 194 -4.71 6.76 -11.37
N THR A 195 -3.97 6.18 -10.43
CA THR A 195 -2.55 6.46 -10.17
C THR A 195 -1.75 5.17 -10.18
N PHE A 196 -0.69 5.10 -10.99
CA PHE A 196 0.36 4.10 -10.80
C PHE A 196 1.27 4.56 -9.65
N ALA A 197 1.12 3.95 -8.48
CA ALA A 197 1.94 4.20 -7.31
C ALA A 197 3.22 3.34 -7.37
N CYS A 198 4.36 3.95 -7.66
CA CYS A 198 5.64 3.25 -7.73
C CYS A 198 6.00 2.55 -6.42
N GLU A 199 6.47 1.31 -6.50
CA GLU A 199 7.07 0.60 -5.36
C GLU A 199 8.20 1.44 -4.75
N GLY A 200 8.35 1.38 -3.42
CA GLY A 200 9.28 2.24 -2.69
C GLY A 200 8.82 3.69 -2.44
N ALA A 201 7.77 4.17 -3.13
CA ALA A 201 7.14 5.46 -2.80
C ALA A 201 6.07 5.32 -1.71
N ALA A 202 5.65 6.43 -1.10
CA ALA A 202 4.73 6.41 0.04
C ALA A 202 3.39 5.72 -0.27
N LEU A 203 2.80 5.97 -1.44
CA LEU A 203 1.54 5.37 -1.86
C LEU A 203 1.59 3.83 -1.91
N ALA A 204 2.65 3.25 -2.50
CA ALA A 204 2.80 1.79 -2.61
C ALA A 204 3.21 1.15 -1.27
N LYS A 205 4.15 1.78 -0.54
CA LYS A 205 4.55 1.35 0.81
C LYS A 205 3.35 1.14 1.73
N CYS A 206 2.38 2.06 1.72
CA CYS A 206 1.21 1.94 2.57
C CYS A 206 0.26 0.80 2.17
N VAL A 207 0.19 0.41 0.90
CA VAL A 207 -0.48 -0.84 0.49
C VAL A 207 0.30 -2.06 0.98
N ARG A 208 1.63 -2.05 0.85
CA ARG A 208 2.52 -3.15 1.30
C ARG A 208 2.56 -3.32 2.82
N PHE A 209 2.32 -2.26 3.60
CA PHE A 209 2.10 -2.31 5.05
C PHE A 209 0.71 -2.83 5.46
N GLY A 210 -0.16 -3.19 4.50
CA GLY A 210 -1.48 -3.78 4.73
C GLY A 210 -2.66 -2.81 4.53
N TYR A 211 -2.40 -1.49 4.53
CA TYR A 211 -3.41 -0.43 4.33
C TYR A 211 -3.78 -0.25 2.86
N ALA A 212 -4.14 -1.35 2.17
CA ALA A 212 -4.70 -1.29 0.84
C ALA A 212 -6.07 -0.58 0.88
N PRO A 213 -6.27 0.57 0.20
CA PRO A 213 -7.43 1.45 0.45
C PRO A 213 -8.79 0.88 0.04
N TRP A 214 -8.81 -0.23 -0.70
CA TRP A 214 -10.03 -0.98 -1.06
C TRP A 214 -10.44 -2.03 -0.01
N ARG A 215 -9.61 -2.31 0.99
CA ARG A 215 -9.88 -3.30 2.05
C ARG A 215 -10.61 -2.68 3.23
N SER A 216 -11.22 -3.53 4.05
CA SER A 216 -11.78 -3.17 5.36
C SER A 216 -11.38 -4.19 6.41
N VAL A 217 -11.16 -3.74 7.65
CA VAL A 217 -10.79 -4.57 8.80
C VAL A 217 -11.75 -4.26 9.94
N ASN A 218 -12.36 -5.29 10.54
CA ASN A 218 -13.38 -5.16 11.59
C ASN A 218 -14.55 -4.22 11.21
N GLY A 219 -14.88 -4.13 9.92
CA GLY A 219 -15.92 -3.25 9.38
C GLY A 219 -15.48 -1.79 9.11
N VAL A 220 -14.21 -1.44 9.38
CA VAL A 220 -13.63 -0.12 9.13
C VAL A 220 -12.84 -0.11 7.83
N SER A 221 -13.08 0.89 6.96
CA SER A 221 -12.31 1.06 5.71
C SER A 221 -10.84 1.42 5.99
N LEU A 222 -9.93 0.85 5.20
CA LEU A 222 -8.52 1.20 5.24
C LEU A 222 -8.15 2.41 4.37
N GLU A 223 -9.12 3.08 3.74
CA GLU A 223 -8.87 4.29 2.93
C GLU A 223 -8.24 5.43 3.76
N ASP A 224 -8.84 5.79 4.90
CA ASP A 224 -8.27 6.81 5.81
C ASP A 224 -6.95 6.34 6.45
N HIS A 225 -6.77 5.03 6.61
CA HIS A 225 -5.52 4.44 7.11
C HIS A 225 -4.40 4.52 6.07
N HIS A 226 -4.70 4.32 4.78
CA HIS A 226 -3.78 4.57 3.67
C HIS A 226 -3.40 6.06 3.59
N GLN A 227 -4.39 6.95 3.74
CA GLN A 227 -4.12 8.38 3.77
C GLN A 227 -3.28 8.80 4.99
N ALA A 228 -3.56 8.27 6.20
CA ALA A 228 -2.73 8.52 7.38
C ALA A 228 -1.32 7.95 7.23
N CYS A 229 -1.18 6.74 6.68
CA CYS A 229 0.12 6.13 6.42
C CYS A 229 0.94 6.94 5.41
N THR A 230 0.32 7.48 4.35
CA THR A 230 1.03 8.29 3.35
C THR A 230 1.45 9.66 3.90
N ARG A 231 0.75 10.21 4.91
CA ARG A 231 1.25 11.34 5.71
C ARG A 231 2.47 10.91 6.52
N MET A 232 2.34 9.81 7.25
CA MET A 232 3.37 9.25 8.15
C MET A 232 4.68 8.93 7.41
N VAL A 233 4.66 8.14 6.32
CA VAL A 233 5.87 7.73 5.58
C VAL A 233 6.67 8.92 5.00
N ARG A 234 6.01 10.07 4.84
CA ARG A 234 6.59 11.35 4.41
C ARG A 234 6.92 12.31 5.57
N ALA A 235 6.52 11.95 6.78
CA ALA A 235 6.49 12.81 7.96
C ALA A 235 5.78 14.16 7.69
N ASP A 236 4.64 14.13 7.01
CA ASP A 236 3.78 15.30 6.77
C ASP A 236 2.93 15.59 8.00
N PHE A 237 3.59 15.99 9.09
CA PHE A 237 2.96 16.34 10.37
C PHE A 237 1.85 17.39 10.21
N CYS A 238 1.99 18.23 9.19
CA CYS A 238 1.17 19.41 8.97
C CYS A 238 -0.12 19.13 8.18
N GLY A 239 -0.20 18.03 7.43
CA GLY A 239 -1.32 17.72 6.55
C GLY A 239 -1.37 18.57 5.28
N ASN A 240 -0.27 19.26 4.95
CA ASN A 240 -0.21 20.26 3.88
C ASN A 240 0.60 19.78 2.65
N GLY A 241 1.04 18.53 2.68
CA GLY A 241 1.83 17.91 1.62
C GLY A 241 3.34 18.04 1.80
N SER A 242 3.84 18.85 2.75
CA SER A 242 5.28 19.00 2.96
C SER A 242 5.90 17.79 3.66
N SER A 243 6.93 17.21 3.04
CA SER A 243 7.72 16.14 3.67
C SER A 243 8.77 16.71 4.61
N TYR A 244 8.75 16.29 5.89
CA TYR A 244 9.81 16.62 6.86
C TYR A 244 10.86 15.53 7.03
N THR A 245 10.65 14.33 6.46
CA THR A 245 11.64 13.23 6.44
C THR A 245 12.54 13.28 5.20
N VAL A 246 13.67 12.59 5.30
CA VAL A 246 14.40 12.04 4.15
C VAL A 246 14.17 10.53 4.03
N ASN A 247 14.59 9.96 2.92
CA ASN A 247 14.59 8.52 2.69
C ASN A 247 15.51 7.81 3.70
N GLY A 248 15.18 6.58 4.07
CA GLY A 248 16.07 5.72 4.88
C GLY A 248 16.06 5.96 6.39
N ASN A 249 15.30 6.93 6.91
CA ASN A 249 14.90 6.90 8.33
C ASN A 249 14.09 5.61 8.61
N LEU A 250 14.37 4.94 9.73
CA LEU A 250 13.54 3.86 10.27
C LEU A 250 12.24 4.40 10.89
N ILE A 251 11.23 3.54 11.02
CA ILE A 251 9.99 3.77 11.77
C ILE A 251 9.47 2.44 12.32
N ASN A 252 9.05 2.45 13.59
CA ASN A 252 8.07 1.50 14.11
C ASN A 252 6.69 2.12 13.89
N LEU A 253 5.69 1.30 13.56
CA LEU A 253 4.35 1.77 13.17
C LEU A 253 3.30 0.76 13.64
N TYR A 254 2.19 1.25 14.18
CA TYR A 254 1.09 0.39 14.63
C TYR A 254 -0.26 1.12 14.64
N ASP A 255 -1.34 0.36 14.66
CA ASP A 255 -2.72 0.86 14.61
C ASP A 255 -3.65 0.14 15.60
N SER A 256 -4.85 0.69 15.78
CA SER A 256 -5.86 0.16 16.71
C SER A 256 -6.79 -0.91 16.11
N LEU A 257 -6.66 -1.22 14.80
CA LEU A 257 -7.40 -2.29 14.13
C LEU A 257 -6.62 -3.62 14.11
N GLY A 258 -5.30 -3.58 14.32
CA GLY A 258 -4.40 -4.73 14.31
C GLY A 258 -3.82 -5.06 12.93
N VAL A 259 -3.72 -4.09 12.00
CA VAL A 259 -3.08 -4.32 10.69
C VAL A 259 -1.55 -4.32 10.83
N GLN A 260 -1.02 -3.43 11.67
CA GLN A 260 0.36 -3.42 12.13
C GLN A 260 0.40 -3.40 13.66
N SER A 261 1.31 -4.17 14.24
CA SER A 261 1.48 -4.36 15.68
C SER A 261 2.75 -3.67 16.18
N ASP A 262 2.67 -3.09 17.37
CA ASP A 262 3.86 -2.58 18.05
C ASP A 262 4.84 -3.74 18.34
N THR A 263 6.12 -3.52 18.03
CA THR A 263 7.17 -4.55 18.08
C THR A 263 8.56 -4.02 18.47
N GLU A 264 8.70 -2.72 18.72
CA GLU A 264 9.97 -2.07 19.03
C GLU A 264 9.79 -1.18 20.25
N SER A 265 10.69 -1.23 21.23
CA SER A 265 10.61 -0.38 22.43
C SER A 265 11.19 1.02 22.15
N TRP A 266 10.62 1.72 21.15
CA TRP A 266 11.10 3.02 20.68
C TRP A 266 10.34 4.17 21.34
N VAL A 267 10.52 5.40 20.85
CA VAL A 267 9.89 6.60 21.41
C VAL A 267 8.79 7.07 20.47
N GLY A 268 7.57 7.16 21.01
CA GLY A 268 6.41 7.77 20.38
C GLY A 268 6.75 9.10 19.70
N GLU A 269 6.66 9.11 18.37
CA GLU A 269 6.98 10.27 17.56
C GLU A 269 5.73 11.09 17.25
N ALA A 270 4.65 10.45 16.77
CA ALA A 270 3.46 11.16 16.34
C ALA A 270 2.22 10.27 16.25
N GLU A 271 1.06 10.91 16.40
CA GLU A 271 -0.26 10.33 16.24
C GLU A 271 -0.87 10.82 14.92
N TRP A 272 -1.19 9.89 14.01
CA TRP A 272 -1.52 10.19 12.63
C TRP A 272 -3.00 10.05 12.31
N THR A 273 -3.48 10.97 11.49
CA THR A 273 -4.82 11.00 10.89
C THR A 273 -4.68 11.22 9.38
N ALA A 274 -5.77 11.09 8.61
CA ALA A 274 -5.78 11.43 7.19
C ALA A 274 -5.33 12.89 6.91
N GLU A 275 -5.61 13.80 7.87
CA GLU A 275 -5.27 15.24 7.84
C GLU A 275 -3.86 15.55 8.40
N GLY A 276 -2.98 14.55 8.48
CA GLY A 276 -1.64 14.69 9.07
C GLY A 276 -1.61 14.34 10.55
N ALA A 277 -0.57 14.79 11.26
CA ALA A 277 -0.40 14.48 12.67
C ALA A 277 -1.33 15.32 13.56
N SER A 278 -2.06 14.67 14.47
CA SER A 278 -2.86 15.34 15.50
C SER A 278 -1.93 15.96 16.56
N CYS A 279 -0.89 15.22 16.94
CA CYS A 279 0.25 15.69 17.71
C CYS A 279 1.56 15.05 17.25
N PHE A 280 2.69 15.61 17.68
CA PHE A 280 4.01 14.96 17.63
C PHE A 280 4.80 15.24 18.92
N SER A 281 5.80 14.42 19.24
CA SER A 281 6.67 14.61 20.41
C SER A 281 7.90 15.48 20.06
N SER A 282 8.81 15.68 21.01
CA SER A 282 10.11 16.33 20.71
C SER A 282 11.09 15.38 20.00
N GLN A 283 10.84 14.07 19.99
CA GLN A 283 11.67 13.07 19.32
C GLN A 283 11.01 12.72 17.98
N THR A 284 11.55 13.27 16.90
CA THR A 284 11.01 13.07 15.54
C THR A 284 12.11 12.69 14.54
N ARG A 285 11.74 11.99 13.48
CA ARG A 285 12.62 11.65 12.35
C ARG A 285 12.90 12.84 11.42
N ALA A 286 12.25 13.98 11.67
CA ALA A 286 12.37 15.20 10.89
C ALA A 286 13.83 15.65 10.69
N THR A 287 14.10 16.30 9.55
CA THR A 287 15.42 16.89 9.22
C THR A 287 15.42 18.43 9.26
N THR A 288 14.26 19.06 9.44
CA THR A 288 14.08 20.51 9.55
C THR A 288 13.01 20.82 10.61
N PRO A 289 12.98 22.05 11.18
CA PRO A 289 11.96 22.44 12.15
C PRO A 289 10.55 22.37 11.57
N ILE A 290 9.64 21.71 12.27
CA ILE A 290 8.23 21.55 11.86
C ILE A 290 7.48 22.88 12.07
N GLN A 291 6.71 23.32 11.07
CA GLN A 291 6.09 24.66 11.07
C GLN A 291 4.59 24.62 10.72
N CYS A 292 3.77 24.12 11.65
CA CYS A 292 2.32 24.07 11.50
C CYS A 292 1.53 24.25 12.83
N GLY A 293 2.05 25.13 13.69
CA GLY A 293 1.42 25.51 14.96
C GLY A 293 1.75 24.57 16.12
N GLU A 294 1.11 24.83 17.26
CA GLU A 294 1.35 24.12 18.53
C GLU A 294 0.69 22.72 18.54
N ARG A 295 1.31 21.78 17.82
CA ARG A 295 0.98 20.34 17.88
C ARG A 295 2.05 19.50 18.59
N GLN A 296 3.15 20.13 19.05
CA GLN A 296 4.22 19.43 19.75
C GLN A 296 3.86 19.21 21.23
N VAL A 297 3.70 17.96 21.67
CA VAL A 297 3.27 17.60 23.02
C VAL A 297 4.11 16.44 23.56
N SER A 298 4.66 16.60 24.77
CA SER A 298 5.55 15.60 25.42
C SER A 298 4.85 14.29 25.84
N THR A 299 3.52 14.25 25.76
CA THR A 299 2.68 13.06 26.01
C THR A 299 2.06 12.46 24.74
N CYS A 300 2.38 13.00 23.57
CA CYS A 300 1.90 12.46 22.28
C CYS A 300 2.37 11.01 22.08
N ALA A 301 1.59 10.21 21.36
CA ALA A 301 1.95 8.85 20.95
C ALA A 301 2.28 7.91 22.12
N ARG A 302 1.63 8.11 23.27
CA ARG A 302 1.62 7.16 24.41
C ARG A 302 0.38 6.27 24.46
N SER A 303 -0.62 6.60 23.62
CA SER A 303 -1.92 5.95 23.51
C SER A 303 -2.65 6.53 22.28
N PHE A 304 -3.60 5.80 21.70
CA PHE A 304 -4.44 6.34 20.64
C PHE A 304 -5.40 7.42 21.17
N SER A 305 -5.15 8.69 20.83
CA SER A 305 -6.10 9.78 21.04
C SER A 305 -7.33 9.65 20.13
N THR A 306 -8.39 10.41 20.41
CA THR A 306 -9.62 10.40 19.61
C THR A 306 -9.34 10.78 18.15
N LYS A 307 -9.69 9.89 17.21
CA LYS A 307 -9.39 9.94 15.76
C LYS A 307 -7.96 9.61 15.34
N THR A 308 -7.05 9.24 16.25
CA THR A 308 -5.74 8.71 15.86
C THR A 308 -5.94 7.34 15.19
N LEU A 309 -5.43 7.20 13.97
CA LEU A 309 -5.56 5.99 13.15
C LEU A 309 -4.30 5.13 13.28
N LEU A 310 -3.13 5.76 13.16
CA LEU A 310 -1.81 5.13 13.30
C LEU A 310 -0.98 5.88 14.35
N ILE A 311 -0.10 5.16 15.04
CA ILE A 311 1.03 5.73 15.76
C ILE A 311 2.30 5.39 14.99
N SER A 312 3.26 6.32 14.99
CA SER A 312 4.63 6.04 14.56
C SER A 312 5.61 6.36 15.68
N GLU A 313 6.69 5.59 15.74
CA GLU A 313 7.81 5.79 16.65
C GLU A 313 9.13 5.78 15.88
N THR A 314 10.16 6.36 16.49
CA THR A 314 11.50 6.47 15.89
C THR A 314 12.56 6.06 16.92
N PRO A 315 13.72 5.54 16.48
CA PRO A 315 14.83 5.29 17.40
C PRO A 315 15.26 6.57 18.12
N VAL A 316 15.81 6.41 19.32
CA VAL A 316 16.54 7.47 20.01
C VAL A 316 17.77 7.84 19.16
N ARG A 317 18.04 9.14 19.02
CA ARG A 317 19.17 9.70 18.26
C ARG A 317 20.18 10.32 19.23
#